data_AF-A0A7H8XEZ7-F1
#
_entry.id   AF-A0A7H8XEZ7-F1
#
_cell.length_a   1.000
_cell.length_b   1.000
_cell.length_c   1.000
_cell.angle_alpha   90.00
_cell.angle_beta   90.00
_cell.angle_gamma   90.00
#
_symmetry.space_group_name_H-M   'P 1'
#
loop_
_entity.id
_entity.type
_entity.pdbx_description
1 polymer ?
#
loop_
_entity_poly.entity_id
_entity_poly.type
_entity_poly.pdbx_seq_one_letter_code
_entity_poly.pdbx_strand_id
1 'polypeptide(L)'
;MTRTGTALGAAWPAMLAVAHASGWSAALTALHAAVDPGVVVLGPAGHGLVPDELAATADRLRQGEWEWAPADTVERLDTGVPGLTGLRARRPVTAVRVPEARSWTTALAGLRLGLSYRLLEGALRYLDRRYTGDVVLLQHSVVKSAVADVVMEQLQVRCALDGAGPDGLDAPAVADLHAQITAVDRAGVRLLGAHGYVEGGPGSTVYVSELLADAYRAGTGSMPGGFDE
;
A
#
# COMPACT_ATOMS: atom_id res chain seq x y z
N MET A 1 -4.78 -25.41 -12.35
CA MET A 1 -4.17 -24.13 -12.76
C MET A 1 -5.07 -23.55 -13.84
N THR A 2 -5.82 -22.51 -13.50
CA THR A 2 -6.90 -21.94 -14.33
C THR A 2 -6.56 -20.47 -14.56
N ARG A 3 -6.71 -19.98 -15.80
CA ARG A 3 -6.26 -18.64 -16.22
C ARG A 3 -7.42 -17.65 -16.19
N THR A 4 -7.34 -16.64 -15.33
CA THR A 4 -8.34 -15.56 -15.20
C THR A 4 -7.59 -14.25 -15.01
N GLY A 5 -7.54 -13.37 -16.02
CA GLY A 5 -6.88 -12.06 -15.89
C GLY A 5 -7.86 -11.01 -15.40
N THR A 6 -7.59 -10.37 -14.26
CA THR A 6 -8.39 -9.26 -13.72
C THR A 6 -7.63 -7.95 -13.91
N ALA A 7 -8.16 -7.02 -14.70
CA ALA A 7 -7.56 -5.70 -14.90
C ALA A 7 -7.91 -4.77 -13.72
N LEU A 8 -7.08 -4.81 -12.67
CA LEU A 8 -7.30 -4.04 -11.44
C LEU A 8 -6.85 -2.58 -11.50
N GLY A 9 -6.21 -2.13 -12.59
CA GLY A 9 -5.67 -0.77 -12.68
C GLY A 9 -6.76 0.29 -12.52
N ALA A 10 -7.96 0.03 -13.04
CA ALA A 10 -9.13 0.90 -12.89
C ALA A 10 -9.77 0.88 -11.49
N ALA A 11 -9.34 0.00 -10.57
CA ALA A 11 -9.90 -0.11 -9.23
C ALA A 11 -9.30 0.91 -8.23
N TRP A 12 -8.23 1.62 -8.61
CA TRP A 12 -7.53 2.56 -7.70
C TRP A 12 -8.45 3.63 -7.08
N PRO A 13 -9.46 4.21 -7.77
CA PRO A 13 -10.33 5.22 -7.15
C PRO A 13 -11.19 4.63 -6.04
N ALA A 14 -11.67 3.39 -6.22
CA ALA A 14 -12.43 2.68 -5.21
C ALA A 14 -11.55 2.33 -4.00
N MET A 15 -10.32 1.89 -4.24
CA MET A 15 -9.36 1.58 -3.17
C MET A 15 -8.99 2.82 -2.36
N LEU A 16 -8.80 3.97 -3.03
CA LEU A 16 -8.60 5.25 -2.37
C LEU A 16 -9.77 5.58 -1.46
N ALA A 17 -11.00 5.53 -1.99
CA ALA A 17 -12.20 5.89 -1.25
C ALA A 17 -12.39 5.00 -0.01
N VAL A 18 -12.22 3.67 -0.14
CA VAL A 18 -12.34 2.74 0.99
C VAL A 18 -11.24 2.96 2.02
N ALA A 19 -9.99 3.19 1.59
CA ALA A 19 -8.88 3.42 2.51
C ALA A 19 -9.05 4.74 3.29
N HIS A 20 -9.51 5.78 2.61
CA HIS A 20 -9.79 7.08 3.22
C HIS A 20 -10.90 6.95 4.27
N ALA A 21 -12.03 6.34 3.92
CA ALA A 21 -13.20 6.21 4.80
C ALA A 21 -13.00 5.19 5.94
N SER A 22 -12.42 4.03 5.64
CA SER A 22 -12.47 2.84 6.51
C SER A 22 -11.09 2.31 6.93
N GLY A 23 -10.01 2.90 6.44
CA GLY A 23 -8.63 2.51 6.80
C GLY A 23 -8.09 1.33 6.00
N TRP A 24 -6.86 0.93 6.33
CA TRP A 24 -6.07 -0.01 5.52
C TRP A 24 -6.69 -1.41 5.46
N SER A 25 -7.24 -1.92 6.56
CA SER A 25 -7.74 -3.31 6.64
C SER A 25 -8.92 -3.52 5.69
N ALA A 26 -9.92 -2.62 5.74
CA ALA A 26 -11.08 -2.67 4.85
C ALA A 26 -10.68 -2.52 3.37
N ALA A 27 -9.74 -1.62 3.06
CA ALA A 27 -9.29 -1.39 1.70
C ALA A 27 -8.48 -2.57 1.14
N LEU A 28 -7.64 -3.19 1.98
CA LEU A 28 -6.84 -4.36 1.59
C LEU A 28 -7.72 -5.59 1.38
N THR A 29 -8.71 -5.82 2.26
CA THR A 29 -9.75 -6.85 2.05
C THR A 29 -10.49 -6.61 0.73
N ALA A 30 -10.91 -5.38 0.45
CA ALA A 30 -11.61 -5.04 -0.79
C ALA A 30 -10.72 -5.25 -2.03
N LEU A 31 -9.43 -4.93 -1.94
CA LEU A 31 -8.48 -5.11 -3.03
C LEU A 31 -8.28 -6.60 -3.38
N HIS A 32 -8.15 -7.46 -2.36
CA HIS A 32 -8.09 -8.91 -2.57
C HIS A 32 -9.41 -9.46 -3.14
N ALA A 33 -10.55 -9.05 -2.58
CA ALA A 33 -11.87 -9.47 -3.05
C ALA A 33 -12.19 -9.00 -4.49
N ALA A 34 -11.56 -7.92 -4.96
CA ALA A 34 -11.69 -7.45 -6.33
C ALA A 34 -11.04 -8.41 -7.36
N VAL A 35 -10.11 -9.27 -6.93
CA VAL A 35 -9.64 -10.39 -7.74
C VAL A 35 -10.67 -11.51 -7.75
N ASP A 36 -10.95 -12.05 -6.56
CA ASP A 36 -11.95 -13.09 -6.30
C ASP A 36 -12.08 -13.27 -4.77
N PRO A 37 -13.30 -13.43 -4.21
CA PRO A 37 -13.45 -13.83 -2.83
C PRO A 37 -12.66 -15.09 -2.45
N GLY A 38 -11.98 -15.06 -1.30
CA GLY A 38 -11.14 -16.16 -0.81
C GLY A 38 -9.72 -16.22 -1.39
N VAL A 39 -9.40 -15.38 -2.38
CA VAL A 39 -8.06 -15.31 -2.98
C VAL A 39 -7.19 -14.26 -2.29
N VAL A 40 -5.99 -14.68 -1.90
CA VAL A 40 -4.91 -13.78 -1.47
C VAL A 40 -3.87 -13.63 -2.57
N VAL A 41 -3.56 -12.38 -2.92
CA VAL A 41 -2.56 -12.03 -3.94
C VAL A 41 -1.22 -11.81 -3.28
N LEU A 42 -0.21 -12.51 -3.80
CA LEU A 42 1.19 -12.35 -3.46
C LEU A 42 1.87 -11.50 -4.54
N GLY A 43 2.77 -10.61 -4.11
CA GLY A 43 3.64 -9.84 -4.97
C GLY A 43 4.64 -10.71 -5.72
N PRO A 44 5.43 -10.10 -6.64
CA PRO A 44 6.32 -10.84 -7.54
C PRO A 44 7.37 -11.70 -6.84
N ALA A 45 7.79 -11.33 -5.62
CA ALA A 45 8.72 -12.09 -4.80
C ALA A 45 8.05 -13.21 -3.96
N GLY A 46 6.75 -13.46 -4.15
CA GLY A 46 5.97 -14.43 -3.37
C GLY A 46 5.62 -13.97 -1.96
N HIS A 47 5.69 -12.67 -1.69
CA HIS A 47 5.30 -12.09 -0.40
C HIS A 47 3.95 -11.39 -0.51
N GLY A 48 3.14 -11.40 0.54
CA GLY A 48 1.89 -10.67 0.59
C GLY A 48 1.61 -10.19 2.01
N LEU A 49 0.84 -9.12 2.12
CA LEU A 49 0.34 -8.62 3.40
C LEU A 49 -1.18 -8.67 3.34
N VAL A 50 -1.80 -9.19 4.39
CA VAL A 50 -3.25 -9.40 4.46
C VAL A 50 -3.78 -9.14 5.86
N PRO A 51 -5.05 -8.75 6.01
CA PRO A 51 -5.71 -8.74 7.31
C PRO A 51 -5.78 -10.17 7.89
N ASP A 52 -5.69 -10.29 9.23
CA ASP A 52 -5.67 -11.60 9.91
C ASP A 52 -6.87 -12.50 9.55
N GLU A 53 -8.06 -11.91 9.43
CA GLU A 53 -9.28 -12.62 9.03
C GLU A 53 -9.15 -13.24 7.62
N LEU A 54 -8.58 -12.49 6.68
CA LEU A 54 -8.34 -12.98 5.33
C LEU A 54 -7.23 -14.05 5.33
N ALA A 55 -6.19 -13.87 6.15
CA ALA A 55 -5.12 -14.86 6.32
C ALA A 55 -5.63 -16.20 6.89
N ALA A 56 -6.72 -16.17 7.66
CA ALA A 56 -7.35 -17.34 8.26
C ALA A 56 -8.37 -18.02 7.33
N THR A 57 -9.03 -17.25 6.47
CA THR A 57 -10.18 -17.73 5.65
C THR A 57 -9.85 -17.94 4.17
N ALA A 58 -8.70 -17.45 3.69
CA ALA A 58 -8.28 -17.64 2.30
C ALA A 58 -8.19 -19.13 1.95
N ASP A 59 -8.82 -19.50 0.84
CA ASP A 59 -8.80 -20.87 0.30
C ASP A 59 -7.78 -21.01 -0.84
N ARG A 60 -7.34 -19.87 -1.40
CA ARG A 60 -6.46 -19.79 -2.56
C ARG A 60 -5.44 -18.66 -2.41
N LEU A 61 -4.24 -18.94 -2.88
CA LEU A 61 -3.17 -17.97 -3.07
C LEU A 61 -3.00 -17.75 -4.55
N ARG A 62 -2.63 -16.53 -4.92
CA ARG A 62 -2.39 -16.13 -6.30
C ARG A 62 -1.09 -15.36 -6.42
N GLN A 63 -0.28 -15.69 -7.41
CA GLN A 63 0.91 -14.93 -7.78
C GLN A 63 0.98 -14.82 -9.30
N GLY A 64 0.56 -13.68 -9.84
CA GLY A 64 0.28 -13.56 -11.27
C GLY A 64 -0.85 -14.50 -11.69
N GLU A 65 -0.68 -15.18 -12.83
CA GLU A 65 -1.68 -16.11 -13.38
C GLU A 65 -1.76 -17.46 -12.63
N TRP A 66 -0.95 -17.66 -11.59
CA TRP A 66 -0.85 -18.93 -10.88
C TRP A 66 -1.63 -18.90 -9.58
N GLU A 67 -2.48 -19.91 -9.39
CA GLU A 67 -3.29 -20.08 -8.18
C GLU A 67 -3.09 -21.47 -7.57
N TRP A 68 -3.02 -21.54 -6.24
CA TRP A 68 -2.85 -22.79 -5.48
C TRP A 68 -3.42 -22.68 -4.05
N ALA A 69 -3.62 -23.82 -3.39
CA ALA A 69 -4.13 -23.86 -2.02
C ALA A 69 -3.05 -23.43 -0.99
N PRO A 70 -3.40 -22.65 0.05
CA PRO A 70 -2.44 -22.19 1.06
C PRO A 70 -1.78 -23.29 1.90
N ALA A 71 -2.44 -24.44 2.06
CA ALA A 71 -1.96 -25.52 2.92
C ALA A 71 -0.54 -25.96 2.54
N ASP A 72 0.39 -25.89 3.50
CA ASP A 72 1.82 -26.23 3.36
C ASP A 72 2.62 -25.46 2.29
N THR A 73 2.04 -24.43 1.67
CA THR A 73 2.69 -23.64 0.61
C THR A 73 3.13 -22.24 1.05
N VAL A 74 2.63 -21.75 2.19
CA VAL A 74 3.02 -20.47 2.78
C VAL A 74 3.55 -20.58 4.21
N GLU A 75 4.36 -19.60 4.55
CA GLU A 75 4.78 -19.28 5.91
C GLU A 75 4.10 -17.99 6.33
N ARG A 76 3.57 -17.97 7.56
CA ARG A 76 3.02 -16.76 8.18
C ARG A 76 4.15 -16.03 8.91
N LEU A 77 4.24 -14.74 8.67
CA LEU A 77 5.23 -13.85 9.25
C LEU A 77 4.53 -12.86 10.16
N ASP A 78 5.08 -12.66 11.36
CA ASP A 78 4.68 -11.58 12.24
C ASP A 78 5.20 -10.25 11.67
N THR A 79 4.28 -9.29 11.50
CA THR A 79 4.59 -7.96 10.99
C THR A 79 4.85 -6.95 12.11
N GLY A 80 4.58 -7.32 13.37
CA GLY A 80 4.55 -6.40 14.51
C GLY A 80 3.38 -5.41 14.46
N VAL A 81 2.47 -5.51 13.48
CA VAL A 81 1.28 -4.68 13.35
C VAL A 81 0.04 -5.49 13.73
N PRO A 82 -0.73 -5.08 14.76
CA PRO A 82 -1.97 -5.74 15.12
C PRO A 82 -2.96 -5.81 13.94
N GLY A 83 -3.48 -7.01 13.66
CA GLY A 83 -4.46 -7.23 12.60
C GLY A 83 -3.86 -7.50 11.21
N LEU A 84 -2.54 -7.44 11.05
CA LEU A 84 -1.85 -7.60 9.77
C LEU A 84 -0.90 -8.81 9.79
N THR A 85 -1.17 -9.77 8.92
CA THR A 85 -0.34 -10.96 8.73
C THR A 85 0.49 -10.84 7.45
N GLY A 86 1.78 -11.15 7.56
CA GLY A 86 2.65 -11.36 6.41
C GLY A 86 2.58 -12.81 5.92
N LEU A 87 2.60 -12.99 4.61
CA LEU A 87 2.61 -14.30 3.97
C LEU A 87 3.82 -14.40 3.05
N ARG A 88 4.54 -15.52 3.13
CA ARG A 88 5.65 -15.84 2.23
C ARG A 88 5.41 -17.20 1.58
N ALA A 89 5.36 -17.24 0.26
CA ALA A 89 5.34 -18.49 -0.49
C ALA A 89 6.66 -19.23 -0.27
N ARG A 90 6.57 -20.51 0.14
CA ARG A 90 7.75 -21.39 0.30
C ARG A 90 8.41 -21.71 -1.04
N ARG A 91 7.62 -21.70 -2.11
CA ARG A 91 8.06 -21.92 -3.50
C ARG A 91 7.44 -20.85 -4.39
N PRO A 92 8.04 -19.65 -4.48
CA PRO A 92 7.50 -18.57 -5.28
C PRO A 92 7.58 -18.90 -6.77
N VAL A 93 6.60 -18.41 -7.53
CA VAL A 93 6.67 -18.43 -9.00
C VAL A 93 7.67 -17.39 -9.47
N THR A 94 8.63 -17.78 -10.31
CA THR A 94 9.69 -16.89 -10.80
C THR A 94 9.30 -16.09 -12.04
N ALA A 95 8.26 -16.49 -12.77
CA ALA A 95 7.81 -15.87 -14.02
C ALA A 95 6.39 -15.28 -13.88
N VAL A 96 6.26 -14.18 -13.14
CA VAL A 96 5.01 -13.42 -13.02
C VAL A 96 4.87 -12.48 -14.21
N ARG A 97 3.69 -12.45 -14.86
CA ARG A 97 3.43 -11.51 -15.96
C ARG A 97 3.36 -10.07 -15.46
N VAL A 98 3.98 -9.16 -16.22
CA VAL A 98 4.08 -7.73 -15.92
C VAL A 98 2.71 -7.01 -15.81
N PRO A 99 1.71 -7.22 -16.70
CA PRO A 99 0.45 -6.46 -16.65
C PRO A 99 -0.36 -6.63 -15.37
N GLU A 100 -0.44 -7.84 -14.85
CA GLU A 100 -1.22 -8.12 -13.64
C GLU A 100 -0.58 -7.49 -12.40
N ALA A 101 0.75 -7.63 -12.27
CA ALA A 101 1.52 -6.97 -11.22
C ALA A 101 1.38 -5.44 -11.27
N ARG A 102 1.37 -4.83 -12.47
CA ARG A 102 1.14 -3.39 -12.65
C ARG A 102 -0.26 -2.96 -12.20
N SER A 103 -1.28 -3.72 -12.60
CA SER A 103 -2.66 -3.41 -12.26
C SER A 103 -2.91 -3.46 -10.74
N TRP A 104 -2.35 -4.48 -10.07
CA TRP A 104 -2.39 -4.63 -8.61
C TRP A 104 -1.64 -3.50 -7.90
N THR A 105 -0.38 -3.24 -8.30
CA THR A 105 0.44 -2.21 -7.66
C THR A 105 -0.09 -0.80 -7.86
N THR A 106 -0.80 -0.54 -8.96
CA THR A 106 -1.51 0.73 -9.20
C THR A 106 -2.72 0.87 -8.29
N ALA A 107 -3.55 -0.17 -8.16
CA ALA A 107 -4.67 -0.17 -7.22
C ALA A 107 -4.21 0.00 -5.76
N LEU A 108 -3.09 -0.64 -5.41
CA LEU A 108 -2.43 -0.48 -4.11
C LEU A 108 -1.91 0.95 -3.88
N ALA A 109 -1.39 1.63 -4.91
CA ALA A 109 -1.01 3.04 -4.79
C ALA A 109 -2.24 3.94 -4.50
N GLY A 110 -3.40 3.64 -5.11
CA GLY A 110 -4.67 4.28 -4.77
C GLY A 110 -5.08 4.09 -3.31
N LEU A 111 -4.99 2.84 -2.80
CA LEU A 111 -5.19 2.53 -1.38
C LEU A 111 -4.29 3.39 -0.49
N ARG A 112 -2.99 3.40 -0.78
CA ARG A 112 -2.00 4.15 0.02
C ARG A 112 -2.25 5.65 -0.01
N LEU A 113 -2.62 6.22 -1.15
CA LEU A 113 -3.03 7.63 -1.24
C LEU A 113 -4.25 7.92 -0.36
N GLY A 114 -5.24 7.02 -0.29
CA GLY A 114 -6.38 7.16 0.62
C GLY A 114 -5.98 7.18 2.10
N LEU A 115 -4.99 6.36 2.50
CA LEU A 115 -4.40 6.43 3.84
C LEU A 115 -3.68 7.76 4.09
N SER A 116 -2.97 8.27 3.09
CA SER A 116 -2.28 9.56 3.15
C SER A 116 -3.26 10.72 3.35
N TYR A 117 -4.41 10.72 2.66
CA TYR A 117 -5.47 11.70 2.89
C TYR A 117 -6.03 11.63 4.31
N ARG A 118 -6.30 10.43 4.81
CA ARG A 118 -6.75 10.22 6.19
C ARG A 118 -5.73 10.71 7.22
N LEU A 119 -4.43 10.50 6.97
CA LEU A 119 -3.35 11.02 7.80
C LEU A 119 -3.36 12.55 7.84
N LEU A 120 -3.45 13.21 6.69
CA LEU A 120 -3.48 14.67 6.61
C LEU A 120 -4.70 15.24 7.35
N GLU A 121 -5.90 14.67 7.16
CA GLU A 121 -7.09 15.08 7.90
C GLU A 121 -6.95 14.89 9.41
N GLY A 122 -6.31 13.79 9.83
CA GLY A 122 -5.94 13.55 11.23
C GLY A 122 -4.98 14.62 11.76
N ALA A 123 -3.96 14.95 10.98
CA ALA A 123 -2.97 15.97 11.33
C ALA A 123 -3.59 17.37 11.43
N LEU A 124 -4.45 17.76 10.49
CA LEU A 124 -5.15 19.04 10.53
C LEU A 124 -6.05 19.15 11.77
N ARG A 125 -6.84 18.10 12.08
CA ARG A 125 -7.66 18.05 13.31
C ARG A 125 -6.83 18.12 14.59
N TYR A 126 -5.63 17.52 14.58
CA TYR A 126 -4.71 17.57 15.71
C TYR A 126 -4.10 18.96 15.89
N LEU A 127 -3.65 19.58 14.80
CA LEU A 127 -3.01 20.90 14.80
C LEU A 127 -3.98 22.04 15.16
N ASP A 128 -5.24 21.94 14.70
CA ASP A 128 -6.29 22.93 14.98
C ASP A 128 -6.62 23.05 16.48
N ARG A 129 -6.37 22.00 17.25
CA ARG A 129 -6.63 21.95 18.70
C ARG A 129 -5.42 22.37 19.55
N ARG A 130 -4.29 22.71 18.94
CA ARG A 130 -3.05 23.04 19.64
C ARG A 130 -2.67 24.49 19.47
N TYR A 131 -2.14 25.07 20.53
CA TYR A 131 -1.74 26.47 20.61
C TYR A 131 -0.24 26.59 20.90
N THR A 132 0.36 27.66 20.42
CA THR A 132 1.69 28.13 20.84
C THR A 132 1.56 29.62 21.17
N GLY A 133 1.59 29.96 22.46
CA GLY A 133 1.06 31.24 22.94
C GLY A 133 -0.46 31.30 22.72
N ASP A 134 -0.95 32.42 22.20
CA ASP A 134 -2.39 32.63 21.91
C ASP A 134 -2.81 32.25 20.48
N VAL A 135 -1.88 31.69 19.68
CA VAL A 135 -2.09 31.36 18.27
C VAL A 135 -2.21 29.85 18.09
N VAL A 136 -3.23 29.40 17.36
CA VAL A 136 -3.38 28.00 16.94
C VAL A 136 -2.20 27.63 16.04
N LEU A 137 -1.55 26.48 16.27
CA LEU A 137 -0.38 26.03 15.51
C LEU A 137 -0.60 26.07 14.00
N LEU A 138 -1.81 25.72 13.55
CA LEU A 138 -2.21 25.77 12.15
C LEU A 138 -2.12 27.18 11.52
N GLN A 139 -2.17 28.24 12.32
CA GLN A 139 -2.05 29.62 11.83
C GLN A 139 -0.60 30.05 11.57
N HIS A 140 0.39 29.30 12.07
CA HIS A 140 1.80 29.59 11.82
C HIS A 140 2.17 29.29 10.37
N SER A 141 2.86 30.23 9.72
CA SER A 141 3.24 30.13 8.31
C SER A 141 4.04 28.88 7.98
N VAL A 142 4.96 28.48 8.88
CA VAL A 142 5.78 27.26 8.71
C VAL A 142 4.90 25.99 8.65
N VAL A 143 3.86 25.91 9.50
CA VAL A 143 2.93 24.77 9.50
C VAL A 143 2.08 24.79 8.22
N LYS A 144 1.60 25.96 7.80
CA LYS A 144 0.85 26.13 6.55
C LYS A 144 1.66 25.72 5.32
N SER A 145 2.93 26.12 5.25
CA SER A 145 3.84 25.74 4.16
C SER A 145 4.03 24.22 4.13
N ALA A 146 4.33 23.59 5.27
CA ALA A 146 4.51 22.15 5.32
C ALA A 146 3.23 21.37 4.96
N VAL A 147 2.06 21.86 5.36
CA VAL A 147 0.76 21.30 4.92
C VAL A 147 0.58 21.46 3.41
N ALA A 148 0.89 22.64 2.85
CA ALA A 148 0.79 22.88 1.42
C ALA A 148 1.70 21.95 0.62
N ASP A 149 2.92 21.71 1.08
CA ASP A 149 3.85 20.76 0.46
C ASP A 149 3.26 19.35 0.43
N VAL A 150 2.70 18.86 1.56
CA VAL A 150 2.02 17.56 1.62
C VAL A 150 0.86 17.49 0.63
N VAL A 151 0.00 18.51 0.59
CA VAL A 151 -1.14 18.56 -0.34
C VAL A 151 -0.68 18.54 -1.79
N MET A 152 0.35 19.33 -2.12
CA MET A 152 0.89 19.40 -3.48
C MET A 152 1.40 18.05 -3.96
N GLU A 153 2.15 17.34 -3.12
CA GLU A 153 2.66 16.01 -3.44
C GLU A 153 1.51 14.99 -3.59
N GLN A 154 0.51 15.02 -2.71
CA GLN A 154 -0.67 14.15 -2.84
C GLN A 154 -1.46 14.41 -4.13
N LEU A 155 -1.55 15.67 -4.57
CA LEU A 155 -2.16 16.04 -5.84
C LEU A 155 -1.35 15.52 -7.04
N GLN A 156 -0.03 15.58 -6.99
CA GLN A 156 0.83 15.00 -8.02
C GLN A 156 0.63 13.48 -8.14
N VAL A 157 0.61 12.78 -7.00
CA VAL A 157 0.33 11.33 -6.95
C VAL A 157 -1.03 11.03 -7.57
N ARG A 158 -2.06 11.80 -7.22
CA ARG A 158 -3.41 11.65 -7.79
C ARG A 158 -3.42 11.88 -9.31
N CYS A 159 -2.78 12.93 -9.79
CA CYS A 159 -2.68 13.21 -11.23
C CYS A 159 -2.01 12.06 -11.99
N ALA A 160 -0.97 11.44 -11.43
CA ALA A 160 -0.34 10.27 -12.03
C ALA A 160 -1.31 9.06 -12.09
N LEU A 161 -2.09 8.83 -11.02
CA LEU A 161 -3.11 7.77 -11.00
C LEU A 161 -4.28 8.04 -11.94
N ASP A 162 -4.73 9.29 -12.09
CA ASP A 162 -5.75 9.69 -13.06
C ASP A 162 -5.31 9.39 -14.51
N GLY A 163 -4.01 9.41 -14.78
CA GLY A 163 -3.42 9.01 -16.07
C GLY A 163 -3.23 7.50 -16.26
N ALA A 164 -3.51 6.67 -15.25
CA ALA A 164 -3.30 5.22 -15.34
C ALA A 164 -4.33 4.55 -16.25
N GLY A 165 -3.86 3.68 -17.15
CA GLY A 165 -4.72 2.82 -17.96
C GLY A 165 -5.33 1.65 -17.17
N PRO A 166 -6.19 0.82 -17.79
CA PRO A 166 -6.80 -0.34 -17.14
C PRO A 166 -5.79 -1.39 -16.66
N ASP A 167 -4.63 -1.47 -17.32
CA ASP A 167 -3.52 -2.36 -16.93
C ASP A 167 -2.61 -1.74 -15.84
N GLY A 168 -2.92 -0.54 -15.38
CA GLY A 168 -2.12 0.23 -14.44
C GLY A 168 -0.97 1.02 -15.08
N LEU A 169 -0.18 1.66 -14.21
CA LEU A 169 1.06 2.35 -14.57
C LEU A 169 2.17 1.34 -14.88
N ASP A 170 3.19 1.78 -15.63
CA ASP A 170 4.40 0.97 -15.80
C ASP A 170 5.15 0.75 -14.47
N ALA A 171 6.03 -0.26 -14.45
CA ALA A 171 6.68 -0.69 -13.22
C ALA A 171 7.61 0.40 -12.60
N PRO A 172 8.39 1.16 -13.39
CA PRO A 172 9.14 2.30 -12.85
C PRO A 172 8.23 3.40 -12.30
N ALA A 173 7.21 3.82 -13.03
CA ALA A 173 6.32 4.90 -12.61
C ALA A 173 5.55 4.54 -11.33
N VAL A 174 5.04 3.30 -11.22
CA VAL A 174 4.35 2.87 -9.99
C VAL A 174 5.33 2.76 -8.81
N ALA A 175 6.59 2.36 -9.02
CA ALA A 175 7.60 2.32 -7.98
C ALA A 175 7.97 3.73 -7.48
N ASP A 176 8.15 4.68 -8.39
CA ASP A 176 8.40 6.09 -8.06
C ASP A 176 7.21 6.68 -7.30
N LEU A 177 5.99 6.37 -7.72
CA LEU A 177 4.77 6.78 -7.05
C LEU A 177 4.69 6.23 -5.61
N HIS A 178 5.03 4.95 -5.42
CA HIS A 178 5.08 4.34 -4.09
C HIS A 178 6.14 5.00 -3.21
N ALA A 179 7.30 5.37 -3.75
CA ALA A 179 8.34 6.09 -3.03
C ALA A 179 7.91 7.53 -2.66
N GLN A 180 7.23 8.23 -3.58
CA GLN A 180 6.67 9.56 -3.36
C GLN A 180 5.65 9.52 -2.21
N ILE A 181 4.70 8.57 -2.22
CA ILE A 181 3.72 8.41 -1.14
C ILE A 181 4.43 8.16 0.20
N THR A 182 5.47 7.31 0.24
CA THR A 182 6.26 7.09 1.46
C THR A 182 6.88 8.39 1.98
N ALA A 183 7.45 9.22 1.10
CA ALA A 183 8.05 10.49 1.50
C ALA A 183 7.01 11.47 2.07
N VAL A 184 5.83 11.53 1.43
CA VAL A 184 4.68 12.36 1.84
C VAL A 184 4.12 11.92 3.17
N ASP A 185 3.88 10.62 3.36
CA ASP A 185 3.35 10.07 4.62
C ASP A 185 4.29 10.38 5.79
N ARG A 186 5.61 10.23 5.58
CA ARG A 186 6.61 10.62 6.58
C ARG A 186 6.59 12.12 6.87
N ALA A 187 6.37 12.97 5.87
CA ALA A 187 6.20 14.41 6.08
C ALA A 187 4.93 14.72 6.89
N GLY A 188 3.81 14.06 6.58
CA GLY A 188 2.55 14.18 7.31
C GLY A 188 2.67 13.76 8.78
N VAL A 189 3.38 12.67 9.07
CA VAL A 189 3.63 12.25 10.47
C VAL A 189 4.48 13.27 11.23
N ARG A 190 5.47 13.89 10.59
CA ARG A 190 6.31 14.92 11.24
C ARG A 190 5.51 16.14 11.68
N LEU A 191 4.39 16.47 11.01
CA LEU A 191 3.48 17.55 11.44
C LEU A 191 2.88 17.30 12.83
N LEU A 192 2.78 16.05 13.26
CA LEU A 192 2.24 15.65 14.56
C LEU A 192 3.26 15.76 15.70
N GLY A 193 4.54 15.96 15.39
CA GLY A 193 5.65 15.90 16.35
C GLY A 193 5.73 14.52 17.03
N ALA A 194 6.04 14.48 18.33
CA ALA A 194 6.15 13.24 19.10
C ALA A 194 4.85 12.40 19.09
N HIS A 195 3.68 13.02 18.95
CA HIS A 195 2.40 12.30 18.87
C HIS A 195 2.31 11.40 17.64
N GLY A 196 3.05 11.69 16.58
CA GLY A 196 3.12 10.83 15.40
C GLY A 196 3.75 9.45 15.67
N TYR A 197 4.53 9.32 16.74
CA TYR A 197 5.38 8.15 17.02
C TYR A 197 4.93 7.34 18.24
N VAL A 198 3.80 7.69 18.85
CA VAL A 198 3.24 6.88 19.95
C VAL A 198 2.70 5.56 19.40
N GLU A 199 2.82 4.50 20.20
CA GLU A 199 2.26 3.19 19.86
C GLU A 199 0.75 3.30 19.60
N GLY A 200 0.27 2.66 18.53
CA GLY A 200 -1.11 2.79 18.05
C GLY A 200 -1.48 4.18 17.49
N GLY A 201 -0.53 5.11 17.41
CA GLY A 201 -0.73 6.45 16.85
C GLY A 201 -0.68 6.48 15.31
N PRO A 202 -0.80 7.68 14.69
CA PRO A 202 -0.85 7.82 13.23
C PRO A 202 0.34 7.23 12.47
N GLY A 203 1.53 7.18 13.10
CA GLY A 203 2.72 6.52 12.53
C GLY A 203 2.55 5.02 12.28
N SER A 204 1.68 4.33 13.03
CA SER A 204 1.39 2.90 12.79
C SER A 204 0.73 2.67 11.43
N THR A 205 -0.19 3.56 11.01
CA THR A 205 -0.84 3.47 9.70
C THR A 205 0.14 3.79 8.57
N VAL A 206 1.06 4.73 8.79
CA VAL A 206 2.14 5.02 7.83
C VAL A 206 3.10 3.84 7.71
N TYR A 207 3.44 3.19 8.82
CA TYR A 207 4.25 1.97 8.78
C TYR A 207 3.58 0.85 7.95
N VAL A 208 2.26 0.67 8.09
CA VAL A 208 1.50 -0.26 7.22
C VAL A 208 1.56 0.17 5.75
N SER A 209 1.38 1.47 5.44
CA SER A 209 1.51 2.01 4.08
C SER A 209 2.88 1.67 3.48
N GLU A 210 3.96 1.83 4.24
CA GLU A 210 5.32 1.50 3.81
C GLU A 210 5.52 -0.01 3.61
N LEU A 211 5.08 -0.84 4.57
CA LEU A 211 5.15 -2.29 4.46
C LEU A 211 4.41 -2.82 3.23
N LEU A 212 3.25 -2.24 2.91
CA LEU A 212 2.49 -2.58 1.70
C LEU A 212 3.30 -2.29 0.42
N ALA A 213 4.01 -1.17 0.36
CA ALA A 213 4.86 -0.86 -0.78
C ALA A 213 5.97 -1.90 -0.96
N ASP A 214 6.62 -2.28 0.15
CA ASP A 214 7.76 -3.18 0.15
C ASP A 214 7.37 -4.62 -0.19
N ALA A 215 6.28 -5.13 0.38
CA ALA A 215 5.82 -6.51 0.16
C ALA A 215 5.46 -6.79 -1.31
N TYR A 216 4.97 -5.77 -2.02
CA TYR A 216 4.54 -5.88 -3.41
C TYR A 216 5.54 -5.30 -4.41
N ARG A 217 6.72 -4.84 -3.95
CA ARG A 217 7.79 -4.41 -4.85
C ARG A 217 8.20 -5.57 -5.74
N ALA A 218 8.41 -5.30 -7.02
CA ALA A 218 9.03 -6.29 -7.89
C ALA A 218 10.39 -6.64 -7.27
N GLY A 219 10.56 -7.91 -6.88
CA GLY A 219 11.86 -8.39 -6.45
C GLY A 219 12.84 -8.04 -7.55
N THR A 220 13.96 -7.39 -7.20
CA THR A 220 15.13 -7.39 -8.05
C THR A 220 15.56 -8.85 -8.14
N GLY A 221 14.97 -9.58 -9.07
CA GLY A 221 15.45 -10.90 -9.40
C GLY A 221 16.93 -10.72 -9.69
N SER A 222 17.78 -11.27 -8.82
CA SER A 222 19.12 -11.61 -9.25
C SER A 222 18.91 -12.39 -10.54
N MET A 223 19.32 -11.80 -11.66
CA MET A 223 19.64 -12.57 -12.85
C MET A 223 20.47 -13.75 -12.34
N PRO A 224 20.09 -15.02 -12.59
CA PRO A 224 21.04 -16.09 -12.39
C PRO A 224 22.27 -15.71 -13.21
N GLY A 225 23.37 -15.44 -12.51
CA GLY A 225 24.63 -15.12 -13.15
C GLY A 225 24.98 -16.27 -14.07
N GLY A 226 24.85 -16.04 -15.38
CA GLY A 226 25.55 -16.82 -16.37
C GLY A 226 27.03 -16.48 -16.22
N PHE A 227 27.74 -17.31 -15.48
CA PHE A 227 29.15 -17.55 -15.75
C PHE A 227 29.18 -18.87 -16.53
N ASP A 228 29.26 -18.74 -17.86
CA ASP A 228 29.74 -19.82 -18.72
C ASP A 228 31.25 -20.00 -18.48
N GLU A 229 31.69 -21.26 -18.53
CA GLU A 229 33.09 -21.70 -18.60
C GLU A 229 33.89 -21.05 -19.75
#